data_AF-A0A2A9KNN3-F1
#
_entry.id   AF-A0A2A9KNN3-F1
#
_cell.length_a   1.000
_cell.length_b   1.000
_cell.length_c   1.000
_cell.angle_alpha   90.00
_cell.angle_beta   90.00
_cell.angle_gamma   90.00
#
_symmetry.space_group_name_H-M   'P 1'
#
loop_
_entity.id
_entity.type
_entity.pdbx_description
1 polymer ?
#
loop_
_entity_poly.entity_id
_entity_poly.type
_entity_poly.pdbx_seq_one_letter_code
_entity_poly.pdbx_strand_id
1 'polypeptide(L)' 'MTMIPVLIDGEMTERDESELDKRTGGHEDENEIVSWVEYRLKGTDTLVHRSAHVHMKKNPFSELAAAAIG' A
#
# COMPACT_ATOMS: atom_id res chain seq x y z
N MET A 1 3.93 17.89 12.74
CA MET A 1 4.98 17.10 12.10
C MET A 1 4.51 15.65 12.15
N THR A 2 4.36 15.03 10.98
CA THR A 2 3.87 13.65 10.86
C THR A 2 5.09 12.74 10.79
N MET A 3 5.23 11.82 11.73
CA MET A 3 6.31 10.84 11.75
C MET A 3 5.88 9.59 10.98
N ILE A 4 6.73 9.14 10.06
CA ILE A 4 6.52 7.94 9.26
C ILE A 4 7.56 6.90 9.69
N PRO A 5 7.15 5.68 10.08
CA PRO A 5 8.07 4.58 10.28
C PRO A 5 8.62 4.12 8.93
N VAL A 6 9.94 4.11 8.80
CA VAL A 6 10.65 3.79 7.58
C VAL A 6 11.70 2.72 7.84
N LEU A 7 11.94 1.88 6.82
CA LEU A 7 13.01 0.88 6.84
C LEU A 7 14.19 1.42 6.01
N ILE A 8 15.33 1.61 6.64
CA ILE A 8 16.57 2.05 5.98
C ILE A 8 17.68 1.08 6.39
N ASP A 9 18.36 0.48 5.42
CA ASP A 9 19.46 -0.47 5.65
C ASP A 9 19.15 -1.61 6.64
N GLY A 10 17.88 -2.03 6.70
CA GLY A 10 17.41 -3.09 7.60
C GLY A 10 17.01 -2.63 9.00
N GLU A 11 17.13 -1.34 9.32
CA GLU A 11 16.73 -0.76 10.59
C GLU A 11 15.41 0.03 10.45
N MET A 12 14.49 -0.18 11.40
CA MET A 12 13.26 0.60 11.51
C MET A 12 13.53 1.89 12.28
N THR A 13 13.32 3.04 11.64
CA THR A 13 13.45 4.37 12.24
C THR A 13 12.22 5.23 11.92
N GLU A 14 12.04 6.34 12.63
CA GLU A 14 11.03 7.34 12.29
C GLU A 14 11.66 8.50 11.50
N ARG A 15 10.94 9.01 10.50
CA ARG A 15 11.32 10.20 9.71
C ARG A 15 10.16 11.16 9.60
N ASP A 16 10.46 12.46 9.49
CA ASP A 16 9.41 13.43 9.23
C ASP A 16 8.92 13.28 7.78
N GLU A 17 7.61 13.37 7.58
CA GLU A 17 7.00 13.25 6.25
C GLU A 17 7.56 14.28 5.25
N SER A 18 8.04 15.44 5.69
CA SER A 18 8.63 16.47 4.82
C SER A 18 10.00 16.08 4.22
N GLU A 19 10.69 15.12 4.84
CA GLU A 19 11.94 14.51 4.36
C GLU A 19 11.68 13.41 3.30
N LEU A 20 10.41 13.13 2.98
CA LEU A 20 10.01 12.03 2.12
C LEU A 20 9.24 12.53 0.89
N ASP A 21 9.48 11.90 -0.25
CA ASP A 21 8.65 12.05 -1.44
C ASP A 21 7.48 11.08 -1.36
N LYS A 22 6.29 11.62 -1.04
CA LYS A 22 5.04 10.87 -0.98
C LYS A 22 4.46 10.68 -2.38
N ARG A 23 4.21 9.44 -2.76
CA ARG A 23 3.47 9.07 -3.97
C ARG A 23 2.23 8.29 -3.59
N THR A 24 1.14 8.55 -4.28
CA THR A 24 -0.12 7.84 -4.12
C THR A 24 -0.56 7.26 -5.44
N GLY A 25 -1.37 6.22 -5.35
CA GLY A 25 -2.07 5.69 -6.50
C GLY A 25 -3.13 4.72 -6.07
N GLY A 26 -3.78 4.13 -7.06
CA GLY A 26 -4.86 3.21 -6.83
C GLY A 26 -5.50 2.78 -8.13
N HIS A 27 -6.40 1.81 -8.02
CA HIS A 27 -7.27 1.40 -9.11
C HIS A 27 -8.59 0.89 -8.53
N GLU A 28 -9.57 0.82 -9.41
CA GLU A 28 -10.88 0.30 -9.10
C GLU A 28 -11.35 -0.53 -10.28
N ASP A 29 -11.86 -1.72 -10.01
CA ASP A 29 -12.51 -2.58 -10.99
C ASP A 29 -13.83 -3.14 -10.43
N GLU A 30 -14.39 -4.15 -11.09
CA GLU A 30 -15.65 -4.76 -10.67
C GLU A 30 -15.58 -5.55 -9.35
N ASN A 31 -14.37 -5.90 -8.89
CA ASN A 31 -14.13 -6.79 -7.75
C ASN A 31 -13.61 -6.03 -6.54
N GLU A 32 -12.83 -4.97 -6.75
CA GLU A 32 -12.12 -4.29 -5.67
C GLU A 32 -11.84 -2.80 -5.91
N ILE A 33 -11.50 -2.13 -4.80
CA ILE A 33 -10.95 -0.78 -4.78
C ILE A 33 -9.62 -0.86 -4.05
N VAL A 34 -8.55 -0.46 -4.70
CA VAL A 34 -7.20 -0.43 -4.13
C VAL A 34 -6.70 1.00 -4.10
N SER A 35 -6.17 1.42 -2.96
CA SER A 35 -5.35 2.63 -2.84
C SER A 35 -4.04 2.30 -2.16
N TRP A 36 -2.99 3.03 -2.49
CA TRP A 36 -1.68 2.85 -1.87
C TRP A 36 -0.97 4.18 -1.68
N VAL A 37 -0.06 4.17 -0.71
CA VAL A 37 0.88 5.23 -0.39
C VAL A 37 2.28 4.64 -0.43
N GLU A 38 3.19 5.37 -1.07
CA GLU A 38 4.62 5.10 -1.06
C GLU A 38 5.35 6.33 -0.53
N TYR A 39 6.28 6.13 0.38
CA TYR A 39 7.23 7.14 0.81
C TYR A 39 8.64 6.74 0.39
N ARG A 40 9.31 7.69 -0.28
CA ARG A 40 10.69 7.53 -0.76
C ARG A 40 11.58 8.58 -0.12
N LEU A 41 12.87 8.28 0.06
CA LEU A 41 13.83 9.27 0.57
C LEU A 41 13.99 10.40 -0.43
N LYS A 42 13.72 11.63 0.01
CA LYS A 42 13.75 12.81 -0.84
C LYS A 42 15.10 13.01 -1.51
N GLY A 43 15.08 13.29 -2.82
CA GLY A 43 16.30 13.42 -3.62
C GLY A 43 16.93 12.08 -4.04
N THR A 44 16.28 10.95 -3.72
CA THR A 44 16.63 9.61 -4.21
C THR A 44 15.37 8.89 -4.69
N ASP A 45 15.49 7.73 -5.35
CA ASP A 45 14.33 6.87 -5.66
C ASP A 45 14.19 5.69 -4.68
N THR A 46 14.83 5.77 -3.51
CA THR A 46 14.82 4.69 -2.50
C THR A 46 13.47 4.62 -1.79
N LEU A 47 12.74 3.52 -2.00
CA LEU A 47 11.50 3.22 -1.28
C LEU A 47 11.79 2.80 0.15
N VAL A 48 11.20 3.51 1.12
CA VAL A 48 11.46 3.26 2.55
C VAL A 48 10.20 2.93 3.35
N HIS A 49 9.02 3.21 2.79
CA HIS A 49 7.75 2.75 3.33
C HIS A 49 6.72 2.61 2.20
N ARG A 50 5.89 1.57 2.27
CA ARG A 50 4.71 1.42 1.43
C ARG A 50 3.57 0.80 2.21
N SER A 51 2.37 1.34 2.02
CA SER A 51 1.13 0.76 2.52
C SER A 51 0.11 0.68 1.39
N ALA A 52 -0.72 -0.36 1.45
CA ALA A 52 -1.84 -0.54 0.53
C ALA A 52 -3.10 -0.82 1.34
N HIS A 53 -4.21 -0.22 0.92
CA HIS A 53 -5.53 -0.44 1.45
C HIS A 53 -6.40 -1.03 0.35
N VAL A 54 -6.98 -2.19 0.62
CA VAL A 54 -7.78 -2.95 -0.34
C VAL A 54 -9.18 -3.12 0.23
N HIS A 55 -10.18 -2.72 -0.53
CA HIS A 55 -11.59 -2.93 -0.22
C HIS A 55 -12.20 -3.88 -1.25
N MET A 56 -12.52 -5.10 -0.81
CA MET A 56 -13.15 -6.12 -1.63
C MET A 56 -14.65 -5.83 -1.78
N LYS A 57 -15.12 -5.62 -3.01
CA LYS A 57 -16.55 -5.45 -3.34
C LYS A 57 -17.28 -6.79 -3.39
N LYS A 58 -16.56 -7.84 -3.82
CA LYS A 58 -17.05 -9.22 -3.88
C LYS A 58 -16.25 -10.10 -2.93
N ASN A 59 -16.88 -11.16 -2.42
CA ASN A 59 -16.17 -12.15 -1.62
C ASN A 59 -15.26 -12.98 -2.55
N PRO A 60 -13.93 -13.00 -2.32
CA PRO A 60 -12.97 -13.67 -3.21
C PRO A 60 -13.19 -15.19 -3.33
N PHE A 61 -13.99 -15.78 -2.43
CA PHE A 61 -14.29 -17.21 -2.44
C PHE A 61 -15.68 -17.53 -3.00
N SER A 62 -16.48 -16.53 -3.38
CA SER A 62 -17.84 -16.76 -3.88
C SER A 62 -17.87 -17.59 -5.17
N GLU A 63 -16.92 -17.39 -6.07
CA GLU A 63 -16.83 -18.17 -7.31
C GLU A 63 -16.28 -19.59 -7.09
N LEU A 64 -15.35 -19.75 -6.13
CA LEU A 64 -14.83 -21.06 -5.76
C LEU A 64 -15.90 -21.94 -5.08
N ALA A 65 -16.75 -21.34 -4.24
CA ALA A 65 -17.86 -22.02 -3.60
C ALA A 65 -18.93 -22.47 -4.62
N ALA A 66 -19.19 -21.67 -5.66
CA ALA A 66 -20.12 -22.02 -6.74
C ALA A 66 -19.59 -23.17 -7.61
N ALA A 67 -18.28 -23.25 -7.84
CA ALA A 67 -17.64 -24.32 -8.61
C ALA A 67 -17.53 -25.65 -7.84
N ALA A 68 -17.48 -25.63 -6.50
CA ALA A 68 -17.28 -26.83 -5.67
C ALA A 68 -18.57 -27.63 -5.40
N ILE A 69 -19.75 -27.04 -5.68
CA ILE A 69 -21.07 -27.69 -5.53
C ILE A 69 -21.67 -28.14 -6.87
N GLY A 70 -20.89 -28.07 -7.96
CA GLY A 70 -21.25 -28.53 -9.31
C GLY A 70 -20.80 -29.96 -9.59
#